data_AF-A0A6M3XY35-F1
#
_entry.id   AF-A0A6M3XY35-F1
#
_cell.length_a   1.000
_cell.length_b   1.000
_cell.length_c   1.000
_cell.angle_alpha   90.00
_cell.angle_beta   90.00
_cell.angle_gamma   90.00
#
_symmetry.space_group_name_H-M   'P 1'
#
loop_
_entity.id
_entity.type
_entity.pdbx_description
1 polymer ?
#
loop_
_entity_poly.entity_id
_entity_poly.type
_entity_poly.pdbx_seq_one_letter_code
_entity_poly.pdbx_strand_id
1 'polypeptide(L)' 'MKTNRIIQGDSVEVMKTFPANSVDMAQFSPPYFGLRDYGISGQIGLEPTWQEYIAKMVKVCRE' A
#
# COMPACT_ATOMS: atom_id res chain seq x y z
N MET A 1 -18.24 -3.05 14.26
CA MET A 1 -17.65 -2.23 13.18
C MET A 1 -18.71 -1.94 12.13
N LYS A 2 -18.72 -0.75 11.53
CA LYS A 2 -19.57 -0.47 10.35
C LYS A 2 -18.97 -1.20 9.14
N THR A 3 -19.78 -2.03 8.47
CA THR A 3 -19.35 -2.80 7.29
C THR A 3 -19.22 -1.91 6.05
N ASN A 4 -18.50 -2.39 5.04
CA ASN A 4 -18.41 -1.77 3.69
C ASN A 4 -17.92 -0.31 3.69
N ARG A 5 -16.79 -0.04 4.37
CA ARG A 5 -16.18 1.29 4.40
C ARG A 5 -15.11 1.42 3.33
N ILE A 6 -15.12 2.54 2.61
CA ILE A 6 -14.02 2.96 1.74
C ILE A 6 -13.31 4.11 2.44
N ILE A 7 -12.00 4.00 2.61
CA ILE A 7 -11.16 5.04 3.20
C ILE A 7 -10.19 5.50 2.11
N GLN A 8 -10.26 6.77 1.73
CA GLN A 8 -9.39 7.35 0.72
C GLN A 8 -8.18 7.99 1.40
N GLY A 9 -6.98 7.53 1.04
CA GLY A 9 -5.72 8.02 1.59
C GLY A 9 -4.55 7.12 1.21
N ASP A 10 -3.35 7.48 1.66
CA ASP A 10 -2.19 6.59 1.63
C ASP A 10 -2.46 5.36 2.52
N SER A 11 -2.29 4.16 1.98
CA SER A 11 -2.67 2.94 2.69
C SER A 11 -1.87 2.71 3.97
N VAL A 12 -0.60 3.10 4.01
CA VAL A 12 0.24 2.95 5.21
C VAL A 12 -0.23 3.91 6.29
N GLU A 13 -0.47 5.18 5.96
CA GLU A 13 -0.95 6.15 6.95
C GLU A 13 -2.36 5.84 7.45
N VAL A 14 -3.23 5.27 6.61
CA VAL A 14 -4.57 4.82 7.01
C VAL A 14 -4.49 3.61 7.94
N MET A 15 -3.71 2.58 7.60
CA MET A 15 -3.65 1.33 8.39
C MET A 15 -3.11 1.57 9.81
N LYS A 16 -2.20 2.54 10.01
CA LYS A 16 -1.75 3.00 11.34
C LYS A 16 -2.87 3.45 12.28
N THR A 17 -4.02 3.83 11.74
CA THR A 17 -5.18 4.27 12.54
C THR A 17 -6.04 3.10 13.01
N PHE A 18 -5.79 1.89 12.52
CA PHE A 18 -6.57 0.71 12.88
C PHE A 18 -6.10 0.15 14.22
N PRO A 19 -7.02 -0.38 15.05
CA PRO A 19 -6.62 -1.13 16.23
C PRO A 19 -5.78 -2.35 15.83
N ALA A 20 -4.75 -2.67 16.61
CA ALA A 20 -3.96 -3.87 16.38
C ALA A 20 -4.86 -5.14 16.41
N ASN A 21 -4.53 -6.13 15.57
CA ASN A 21 -5.24 -7.41 15.45
C ASN A 21 -6.74 -7.27 15.13
N SER A 22 -7.15 -6.22 14.39
CA SER A 22 -8.56 -5.99 14.02
C SER A 22 -8.94 -6.42 12.60
N VAL A 23 -8.02 -7.04 11.85
CA VAL A 23 -8.22 -7.45 10.46
C VAL A 23 -7.95 -8.94 10.33
N ASP A 24 -8.94 -9.71 9.88
CA ASP A 24 -8.83 -11.16 9.74
C ASP A 24 -8.09 -11.59 8.46
N MET A 25 -8.19 -10.79 7.40
CA MET A 25 -7.62 -11.09 6.09
C MET A 25 -7.28 -9.79 5.33
N ALA A 26 -6.11 -9.76 4.71
CA ALA A 26 -5.69 -8.70 3.79
C ALA A 26 -5.60 -9.26 2.35
N GLN A 27 -6.17 -8.53 1.40
CA GLN A 27 -6.05 -8.83 -0.03
C GLN A 27 -5.81 -7.52 -0.77
N PHE A 28 -4.78 -7.49 -1.61
CA PHE A 28 -4.48 -6.32 -2.43
C PHE A 28 -3.74 -6.73 -3.72
N SER A 29 -3.79 -5.85 -4.72
CA SER A 29 -3.02 -5.95 -5.95
C SER A 29 -2.08 -4.75 -6.00
N PRO A 30 -0.79 -4.90 -5.64
CA PRO A 30 0.14 -3.77 -5.62
C PRO A 30 0.40 -3.21 -7.03
N PRO A 31 0.88 -1.96 -7.14
CA PRO A 31 1.52 -1.48 -8.36
C PRO A 31 2.70 -2.39 -8.72
N TYR A 32 2.81 -2.82 -9.96
CA TYR A 32 3.91 -3.66 -10.43
C TYR A 32 5.10 -2.82 -10.89
N PHE A 33 6.31 -3.31 -10.58
CA PHE A 33 7.55 -2.64 -10.96
C PHE A 33 7.69 -2.50 -12.48
N GLY A 34 7.90 -1.28 -12.95
CA GLY A 34 8.10 -0.91 -14.35
C GLY A 34 6.87 -1.04 -15.26
N LEU A 35 5.68 -1.37 -14.72
CA LEU A 35 4.53 -1.70 -15.56
C LEU A 35 3.69 -0.48 -15.97
N ARG A 36 3.45 0.46 -15.05
CA ARG A 36 2.51 1.56 -15.27
C ARG A 36 2.97 2.85 -14.60
N ASP A 37 2.83 3.95 -15.32
CA ASP A 37 2.89 5.30 -14.76
C ASP A 37 1.47 5.80 -14.43
N TYR A 38 1.21 6.15 -13.18
CA TYR A 38 -0.07 6.72 -12.73
C TYR A 38 -0.07 8.26 -12.76
N GLY A 39 1.06 8.89 -13.12
CA GLY A 39 1.19 10.34 -13.22
C GLY A 39 1.07 11.08 -11.89
N ILE A 40 1.32 10.39 -10.76
CA ILE A 40 1.24 10.98 -9.42
C ILE A 40 2.57 10.90 -8.70
N SER A 41 2.91 11.98 -7.98
CA SER A 41 4.10 12.00 -7.14
C SER A 41 4.02 10.93 -6.04
N GLY A 42 5.12 10.23 -5.80
CA GLY A 42 5.22 9.22 -4.75
C GLY A 42 4.58 7.87 -5.10
N GLN A 43 4.08 7.66 -6.32
CA GLN A 43 3.60 6.33 -6.74
C GLN A 43 4.68 5.26 -6.56
N ILE A 44 4.22 4.05 -6.28
CA ILE A 44 5.08 2.88 -6.20
C ILE A 44 5.12 2.19 -7.56
N GLY A 45 6.26 1.64 -7.96
CA GLY A 45 6.44 0.86 -9.17
C GLY A 45 7.30 1.52 -10.24
N LEU A 46 7.67 2.80 -10.09
CA LEU A 46 8.61 3.50 -10.99
C LEU A 46 9.92 3.90 -10.29
N GLU A 47 10.28 3.21 -9.22
CA GLU A 47 11.58 3.40 -8.59
C GLU A 47 12.73 3.10 -9.58
N PRO A 48 13.88 3.76 -9.45
CA PRO A 48 15.05 3.50 -10.29
C PRO A 48 15.54 2.04 -10.25
N THR A 49 15.35 1.36 -9.12
CA THR A 49 15.81 -0.01 -8.89
C THR A 49 14.69 -0.87 -8.32
N TRP A 50 14.71 -2.17 -8.65
CA TRP A 50 13.73 -3.11 -8.10
C TRP A 50 13.88 -3.28 -6.58
N GLN A 51 15.09 -3.06 -6.04
CA GLN A 51 15.36 -3.10 -4.61
C GLN A 51 14.60 -2.00 -3.86
N GLU A 52 14.59 -0.77 -4.39
CA GLU A 52 13.84 0.35 -3.81
C GLU A 52 12.33 0.09 -3.86
N TYR A 53 11.83 -0.46 -4.97
CA TYR A 53 10.45 -0.92 -5.09
C TYR A 53 10.09 -1.94 -4.01
N ILE A 54 10.91 -2.99 -3.85
CA ILE A 54 10.69 -4.03 -2.82
C ILE A 54 10.74 -3.43 -1.42
N ALA A 55 11.66 -2.50 -1.14
CA ALA A 55 11.72 -1.84 0.16
C ALA A 55 10.43 -1.08 0.49
N LYS A 56 9.81 -0.40 -0.49
CA LYS A 56 8.51 0.23 -0.32
C LYS A 56 7.38 -0.79 -0.13
N MET A 57 7.38 -1.89 -0.89
CA MET A 57 6.37 -2.96 -0.72
C MET A 57 6.45 -3.61 0.66
N VAL A 58 7.65 -3.87 1.18
CA VAL A 58 7.84 -4.40 2.55
C VAL A 58 7.31 -3.43 3.60
N LYS A 59 7.45 -2.11 3.39
CA LYS A 59 6.84 -1.12 4.29
C LYS A 59 5.32 -1.21 4.31
N VAL A 60 4.68 -1.45 3.16
CA VAL A 60 3.23 -1.66 3.07
C VAL A 60 2.81 -2.94 3.78
N CYS A 61 3.51 -4.06 3.56
CA CYS A 61 3.17 -5.35 4.16
C CYS A 61 3.48 -5.47 5.66
N ARG A 62 4.28 -4.55 6.22
CA ARG A 62 4.62 -4.52 7.65
C ARG A 62 3.53 -3.88 8.48
N GLU A 63 2.81 -2.94 7.89
CA GLU A 63 1.69 -2.25 8.51
C GLU A 63 0.44 -3.13 8.46
#